data_AF-A0A9W3PBA8-F1
#
_entry.id   AF-A0A9W3PBA8-F1
#
_cell.length_a   1.000
_cell.length_b   1.000
_cell.length_c   1.000
_cell.angle_alpha   90.00
_cell.angle_beta   90.00
_cell.angle_gamma   90.00
#
_symmetry.space_group_name_H-M   'P 1'
#
loop_
_entity.id
_entity.type
_entity.pdbx_description
1 polymer ?
#
loop_
_entity_poly.entity_id
_entity_poly.type
_entity_poly.pdbx_seq_one_letter_code
_entity_poly.pdbx_strand_id
1 'polypeptide(L)'
;MPTCRVGRARVYLEAIHRVFAILMLFSLVLIADEALGQQHAYVANARSNTVSVIDESTNAVVTTLAVGAGPVSLAILPGGAQVYVANSVSNNVSVIDTTTNTVTATIPVGLGPVSIAFTPSGGRAYVANAYAKSVSVIDTATQTVIATVQVGNQPNKVAISPDGASVYVTNGTDKSVSVIATATNTVKATVGVGTIPFDVITPFVPPAPTCNDNMQNGQETDVDCGGPVCPKCGLSKKCLINSDCASNHCVNNMMGPPTCQP
;
A
#
# COMPACT_ATOMS: atom_id res chain seq x y z
N MET A 1 -48.25 65.66 -21.53
CA MET A 1 -48.65 64.23 -21.59
C MET A 1 -48.02 63.61 -22.83
N PRO A 2 -47.47 62.38 -22.85
CA PRO A 2 -46.98 61.53 -21.74
C PRO A 2 -45.53 60.96 -21.92
N THR A 3 -44.94 60.52 -20.79
CA THR A 3 -44.03 59.36 -20.48
C THR A 3 -42.76 59.05 -21.33
N CYS A 4 -41.51 58.90 -20.83
CA CYS A 4 -40.85 58.14 -19.74
C CYS A 4 -40.13 56.84 -20.20
N ARG A 5 -38.78 56.77 -19.97
CA ARG A 5 -37.77 55.67 -19.81
C ARG A 5 -38.03 54.27 -20.45
N VAL A 6 -37.06 53.46 -20.94
CA VAL A 6 -35.84 52.90 -20.30
C VAL A 6 -34.96 52.27 -21.42
N GLY A 7 -33.69 52.70 -21.58
CA GLY A 7 -32.77 52.12 -22.58
C GLY A 7 -31.41 51.65 -22.04
N ARG A 8 -31.17 51.73 -20.72
CA ARG A 8 -29.86 51.41 -20.11
C ARG A 8 -29.78 50.07 -19.37
N ALA A 9 -30.88 49.31 -19.27
CA ALA A 9 -30.89 48.04 -18.53
C ALA A 9 -30.40 46.83 -19.34
N ARG A 10 -30.47 46.87 -20.69
CA ARG A 10 -30.14 45.71 -21.55
C ARG A 10 -28.64 45.43 -21.68
N VAL A 11 -27.79 46.47 -21.64
CA VAL A 11 -26.33 46.32 -21.79
C VAL A 11 -25.67 45.80 -20.50
N TYR A 12 -26.22 46.16 -19.33
CA TYR A 12 -25.73 45.62 -18.05
C TYR A 12 -26.09 44.15 -17.86
N LEU A 13 -27.23 43.68 -18.36
CA LEU A 13 -27.65 42.29 -18.17
C LEU A 13 -26.77 41.30 -18.95
N GLU A 14 -26.33 41.63 -20.17
CA GLU A 14 -25.39 40.77 -20.92
C GLU A 14 -23.95 40.83 -20.39
N ALA A 15 -23.52 41.98 -19.86
CA ALA A 15 -22.22 42.11 -19.20
C ALA A 15 -22.15 41.34 -17.87
N ILE A 16 -23.26 41.33 -17.09
CA ILE A 16 -23.37 40.56 -15.85
C ILE A 16 -23.39 39.04 -16.13
N HIS A 17 -24.06 38.57 -17.19
CA HIS A 17 -24.03 37.15 -17.57
C HIS A 17 -22.64 36.68 -18.01
N ARG A 18 -21.85 37.52 -18.71
CA ARG A 18 -20.48 37.18 -19.12
C ARG A 18 -19.50 37.15 -17.95
N VAL A 19 -19.66 38.04 -16.97
CA VAL A 19 -18.82 38.07 -15.75
C VAL A 19 -19.18 36.92 -14.80
N PHE A 20 -20.46 36.54 -14.68
CA PHE A 20 -20.89 35.38 -13.88
C PHE A 20 -20.46 34.04 -14.50
N ALA A 21 -20.46 33.91 -15.84
CA ALA A 21 -19.98 32.69 -16.50
C ALA A 21 -18.47 32.46 -16.32
N ILE A 22 -17.66 33.52 -16.33
CA ILE A 22 -16.21 33.45 -16.12
C ILE A 22 -15.86 33.18 -14.64
N LEU A 23 -16.65 33.71 -13.69
CA LEU A 23 -16.50 33.41 -12.26
C LEU A 23 -16.98 31.98 -11.90
N MET A 24 -17.96 31.41 -12.61
CA MET A 24 -18.34 29.99 -12.47
C MET A 24 -17.33 29.02 -13.11
N LEU A 25 -16.60 29.44 -14.14
CA LEU A 25 -15.49 28.67 -14.72
C LEU A 25 -14.22 28.70 -13.83
N PHE A 26 -14.10 29.65 -12.90
CA PHE A 26 -12.99 29.72 -11.94
C PHE A 26 -13.31 29.12 -10.55
N SER A 27 -14.57 28.76 -10.29
CA SER A 27 -15.00 28.10 -9.04
C SER A 27 -15.32 26.61 -9.22
N LEU A 28 -15.13 26.07 -10.44
CA LEU A 28 -15.11 24.64 -10.72
C LEU A 28 -13.69 24.12 -10.99
N VAL A 29 -12.67 24.72 -10.38
CA VAL A 29 -11.56 23.92 -9.87
C VAL A 29 -12.01 23.40 -8.51
N LEU A 30 -13.03 22.53 -8.54
CA LEU A 30 -13.15 21.49 -7.52
C LEU A 30 -11.84 20.74 -7.63
N ILE A 31 -10.92 21.10 -6.76
CA ILE A 31 -9.94 20.24 -6.11
C ILE A 31 -10.09 18.80 -6.63
N ALA A 32 -9.55 18.54 -7.82
CA ALA A 32 -8.86 17.30 -8.09
C ALA A 32 -7.48 17.50 -7.46
N ASP A 33 -7.47 17.74 -6.15
CA ASP A 33 -6.43 17.13 -5.36
C ASP A 33 -6.80 15.67 -5.52
N GLU A 34 -6.10 15.05 -6.48
CA GLU A 34 -6.06 13.61 -6.64
C GLU A 34 -6.16 13.03 -5.24
N ALA A 35 -7.03 12.03 -5.05
CA ALA A 35 -6.93 11.18 -3.89
C ALA A 35 -5.54 10.51 -3.93
N LEU A 36 -4.49 11.24 -3.56
CA LEU A 36 -3.35 10.69 -2.87
C LEU A 36 -4.00 10.11 -1.63
N GLY A 37 -4.40 8.84 -1.72
CA GLY A 37 -5.03 8.13 -0.62
C GLY A 37 -4.24 8.46 0.62
N GLN A 38 -4.90 9.04 1.64
CA GLN A 38 -4.22 9.71 2.73
C GLN A 38 -3.08 8.83 3.24
N GLN A 39 -1.85 9.32 3.08
CA GLN A 39 -0.67 8.53 3.36
C GLN A 39 -0.47 8.55 4.87
N HIS A 40 -0.69 7.40 5.50
CA HIS A 40 -0.65 7.26 6.96
C HIS A 40 0.51 6.36 7.39
N ALA A 41 1.25 6.82 8.39
CA ALA A 41 2.18 5.99 9.15
C ALA A 41 1.48 5.41 10.39
N TYR A 42 1.81 4.16 10.73
CA TYR A 42 1.22 3.43 11.85
C TYR A 42 2.30 3.09 12.88
N VAL A 43 2.08 3.43 14.15
CA VAL A 43 3.05 3.26 15.24
C VAL A 43 2.47 2.43 16.37
N ALA A 44 3.08 1.29 16.68
CA ALA A 44 2.70 0.45 17.81
C ALA A 44 3.18 1.03 19.15
N ASN A 45 2.25 1.27 20.06
CA ASN A 45 2.52 1.75 21.41
C ASN A 45 2.45 0.56 22.39
N ALA A 46 3.54 -0.19 22.51
CA ALA A 46 3.58 -1.48 23.20
C ALA A 46 2.98 -1.48 24.62
N ARG A 47 3.24 -0.44 25.42
CA ARG A 47 2.75 -0.35 26.82
C ARG A 47 1.34 0.21 26.94
N SER A 48 0.87 0.91 25.92
CA SER A 48 -0.47 1.51 25.89
C SER A 48 -1.51 0.59 25.24
N ASN A 49 -1.07 -0.49 24.59
CA ASN A 49 -1.93 -1.40 23.82
C ASN A 49 -2.71 -0.67 22.71
N THR A 50 -2.05 0.28 22.05
CA THR A 50 -2.64 1.07 20.97
C THR A 50 -1.72 1.16 19.75
N VAL A 51 -2.29 1.58 18.61
CA VAL A 51 -1.57 2.03 17.42
C VAL A 51 -1.92 3.49 17.14
N SER A 52 -0.93 4.36 17.03
CA SER A 52 -1.13 5.73 16.56
C SER A 52 -1.12 5.77 15.03
N VAL A 53 -2.08 6.46 14.44
CA VAL A 53 -2.15 6.75 13.00
C VAL A 53 -1.71 8.18 12.79
N ILE A 54 -0.65 8.38 12.01
CA ILE A 54 -0.02 9.67 11.75
C ILE A 54 -0.25 10.03 10.28
N ASP A 55 -0.76 11.22 10.02
CA ASP A 55 -0.82 11.78 8.69
C ASP A 55 0.58 12.23 8.26
N GLU A 56 1.09 11.69 7.15
CA GLU A 56 2.47 11.96 6.69
C GLU A 56 2.65 13.37 6.13
N SER A 57 1.58 14.01 5.66
CA SER A 57 1.65 15.38 5.13
C SER A 57 1.79 16.42 6.23
N THR A 58 1.17 16.16 7.39
CA THR A 58 1.13 17.07 8.54
C THR A 58 2.01 16.63 9.70
N ASN A 59 2.49 15.38 9.69
CA ASN A 59 3.18 14.72 10.80
C ASN A 59 2.37 14.73 12.12
N ALA A 60 1.05 14.79 12.03
CA ALA A 60 0.15 14.85 13.18
C ALA A 60 -0.53 13.49 13.42
N VAL A 61 -0.75 13.15 14.69
CA VAL A 61 -1.58 11.98 15.05
C VAL A 61 -3.04 12.30 14.72
N VAL A 62 -3.62 11.56 13.78
CA VAL A 62 -5.03 11.69 13.38
C VAL A 62 -5.94 10.92 14.34
N THR A 63 -5.53 9.71 14.72
CA THR A 63 -6.27 8.86 15.64
C THR A 63 -5.36 7.88 16.36
N THR A 64 -5.87 7.28 17.43
CA THR A 64 -5.19 6.24 18.19
C THR A 64 -6.15 5.07 18.39
N LEU A 65 -5.77 3.90 17.88
CA LEU A 65 -6.60 2.71 17.80
C LEU A 65 -6.23 1.74 18.92
N ALA A 66 -7.21 1.27 19.69
CA ALA A 66 -7.00 0.20 20.66
C ALA A 66 -6.80 -1.13 19.93
N VAL A 67 -5.75 -1.87 20.28
CA VAL A 67 -5.42 -3.19 19.72
C VAL A 67 -5.22 -4.21 20.85
N GLY A 68 -4.68 -5.39 20.53
CA GLY A 68 -4.27 -6.36 21.55
C GLY A 68 -3.13 -5.86 22.45
N ALA A 69 -2.80 -6.67 23.45
CA ALA A 69 -1.79 -6.32 24.44
C ALA A 69 -0.36 -6.51 23.92
N GLY A 70 0.49 -5.53 24.16
CA GLY A 70 1.90 -5.55 23.77
C GLY A 70 2.12 -5.59 22.25
N PRO A 71 1.58 -4.63 21.46
CA PRO A 71 1.88 -4.55 20.03
C PRO A 71 3.37 -4.29 19.81
N VAL A 72 4.03 -5.10 18.98
CA VAL A 72 5.49 -5.04 18.77
C VAL A 72 5.92 -4.97 17.31
N SER A 73 5.07 -5.43 16.38
CA SER A 73 5.38 -5.42 14.94
C SER A 73 4.12 -5.08 14.15
N LEU A 74 4.29 -4.27 13.11
CA LEU A 74 3.25 -3.97 12.13
C LEU A 74 3.73 -4.40 10.75
N ALA A 75 2.79 -4.84 9.92
CA ALA A 75 3.01 -5.06 8.50
C ALA A 75 1.78 -4.59 7.71
N ILE A 76 2.01 -3.95 6.57
CA ILE A 76 0.96 -3.52 5.65
C ILE A 76 0.73 -4.62 4.62
N LEU A 77 -0.52 -5.02 4.41
CA LEU A 77 -0.93 -5.95 3.36
C LEU A 77 -0.60 -5.35 1.99
N PRO A 78 -0.04 -6.13 1.03
CA PRO A 78 0.13 -5.64 -0.34
C PRO A 78 -1.16 -5.04 -0.89
N GLY A 79 -1.07 -3.86 -1.50
CA GLY A 79 -2.22 -3.03 -1.89
C GLY A 79 -2.69 -2.02 -0.83
N GLY A 80 -2.13 -2.05 0.38
CA GLY A 80 -2.27 -0.98 1.38
C GLY A 80 -3.61 -0.92 2.13
N ALA A 81 -4.57 -1.79 1.82
CA ALA A 81 -5.92 -1.74 2.40
C ALA A 81 -5.98 -2.13 3.89
N GLN A 82 -4.99 -2.87 4.39
CA GLN A 82 -4.99 -3.37 5.77
C GLN A 82 -3.61 -3.32 6.43
N VAL A 83 -3.58 -3.07 7.73
CA VAL A 83 -2.38 -3.21 8.59
C VAL A 83 -2.62 -4.32 9.60
N TYR A 84 -1.66 -5.24 9.70
CA TYR A 84 -1.67 -6.31 10.69
C TYR A 84 -0.70 -5.97 11.82
N VAL A 85 -1.13 -6.18 13.06
CA VAL A 85 -0.39 -5.80 14.27
C VAL A 85 -0.16 -7.03 15.15
N ALA A 86 1.08 -7.43 15.36
CA ALA A 86 1.44 -8.53 16.25
C ALA A 86 1.39 -8.06 17.70
N ASN A 87 0.46 -8.64 18.47
CA ASN A 87 0.26 -8.32 19.88
C ASN A 87 0.89 -9.42 20.74
N SER A 88 2.14 -9.19 21.14
CA SER A 88 3.02 -10.20 21.75
C SER A 88 2.50 -10.76 23.08
N VAL A 89 1.78 -9.96 23.87
CA VAL A 89 1.31 -10.36 25.19
C VAL A 89 -0.04 -11.07 25.11
N SER A 90 -0.95 -10.59 24.26
CA SER A 90 -2.26 -11.20 24.07
C SER A 90 -2.31 -12.35 23.06
N ASN A 91 -1.16 -12.71 22.46
CA ASN A 91 -1.02 -13.85 21.54
C ASN A 91 -2.02 -13.82 20.36
N ASN A 92 -2.19 -12.64 19.76
CA ASN A 92 -3.09 -12.44 18.63
C ASN A 92 -2.52 -11.39 17.65
N VAL A 93 -3.16 -11.28 16.50
CA VAL A 93 -2.91 -10.23 15.52
C VAL A 93 -4.16 -9.39 15.35
N SER A 94 -4.05 -8.07 15.52
CA SER A 94 -5.15 -7.14 15.18
C SER A 94 -5.05 -6.74 13.72
N VAL A 95 -6.18 -6.63 13.02
CA VAL A 95 -6.26 -6.14 11.64
C VAL A 95 -6.92 -4.78 11.65
N ILE A 96 -6.27 -3.78 11.06
CA ILE A 96 -6.76 -2.41 10.90
C ILE A 96 -7.10 -2.20 9.42
N ASP A 97 -8.29 -1.69 9.14
CA ASP A 97 -8.66 -1.15 7.83
C ASP A 97 -8.09 0.27 7.68
N THR A 98 -7.34 0.52 6.62
CA THR A 98 -6.62 1.80 6.40
C THR A 98 -7.51 2.89 5.82
N THR A 99 -8.66 2.53 5.25
CA THR A 99 -9.62 3.49 4.71
C THR A 99 -10.44 4.10 5.84
N THR A 100 -10.90 3.26 6.77
CA THR A 100 -11.74 3.70 7.90
C THR A 100 -10.94 3.97 9.16
N ASN A 101 -9.66 3.57 9.22
CA ASN A 101 -8.83 3.62 10.42
C ASN A 101 -9.51 2.94 11.62
N THR A 102 -10.01 1.71 11.42
CA THR A 102 -10.68 0.92 12.46
C THR A 102 -10.11 -0.49 12.54
N VAL A 103 -10.06 -1.06 13.74
CA VAL A 103 -9.74 -2.48 13.93
C VAL A 103 -10.94 -3.33 13.49
N THR A 104 -10.76 -4.17 12.47
CA THR A 104 -11.83 -4.98 11.87
C THR A 104 -11.79 -6.44 12.33
N ALA A 105 -10.63 -6.94 12.78
CA ALA A 105 -10.51 -8.30 13.28
C ALA A 105 -9.41 -8.47 14.32
N THR A 106 -9.51 -9.56 15.07
CA THR A 106 -8.48 -10.06 15.98
C THR A 106 -8.31 -11.56 15.75
N ILE A 107 -7.12 -11.97 15.32
CA ILE A 107 -6.80 -13.32 14.88
C ILE A 107 -5.93 -13.99 15.94
N PRO A 108 -6.39 -15.04 16.64
CA PRO A 108 -5.56 -15.79 17.57
C PRO A 108 -4.40 -16.46 16.84
N VAL A 109 -3.18 -16.37 17.40
CA VAL A 109 -1.96 -17.01 16.86
C VAL A 109 -1.19 -17.72 17.98
N GLY A 110 0.02 -18.20 17.68
CA GLY A 110 0.91 -18.79 18.67
C GLY A 110 1.40 -17.80 19.73
N LEU A 111 2.10 -18.32 20.74
CA LEU A 111 2.59 -17.52 21.86
C LEU A 111 3.74 -16.57 21.47
N GLY A 112 3.60 -15.30 21.87
CA GLY A 112 4.60 -14.25 21.64
C GLY A 112 4.82 -13.93 20.17
N PRO A 113 3.79 -13.49 19.41
CA PRO A 113 4.00 -13.03 18.04
C PRO A 113 4.90 -11.79 18.02
N VAL A 114 5.95 -11.82 17.19
CA VAL A 114 7.00 -10.76 17.16
C VAL A 114 7.29 -10.20 15.77
N SER A 115 6.91 -10.90 14.70
CA SER A 115 7.12 -10.44 13.32
C SER A 115 6.01 -10.96 12.42
N ILE A 116 5.60 -10.13 11.47
CA ILE A 116 4.61 -10.44 10.43
C ILE A 116 5.24 -10.14 9.06
N ALA A 117 5.05 -11.03 8.10
CA ALA A 117 5.35 -10.78 6.69
C ALA A 117 4.26 -11.33 5.79
N PHE A 118 3.96 -10.65 4.68
CA PHE A 118 2.97 -11.08 3.69
C PHE A 118 3.62 -11.68 2.47
N THR A 119 2.96 -12.68 1.87
CA THR A 119 3.29 -13.10 0.51
C THR A 119 3.12 -11.92 -0.45
N PRO A 120 3.93 -11.80 -1.52
CA PRO A 120 3.81 -10.71 -2.49
C PRO A 120 2.40 -10.53 -3.07
N SER A 121 1.66 -11.62 -3.27
CA SER A 121 0.26 -11.60 -3.71
C SER A 121 -0.75 -11.12 -2.66
N GLY A 122 -0.32 -10.91 -1.41
CA GLY A 122 -1.18 -10.58 -0.28
C GLY A 122 -2.06 -11.71 0.25
N GLY A 123 -2.12 -12.89 -0.39
CA GLY A 123 -3.03 -13.97 0.01
C GLY A 123 -2.75 -14.62 1.36
N ARG A 124 -1.51 -14.52 1.88
CA ARG A 124 -1.13 -15.11 3.16
C ARG A 124 -0.23 -14.19 3.98
N ALA A 125 -0.36 -14.27 5.30
CA ALA A 125 0.58 -13.69 6.26
C ALA A 125 1.27 -14.79 7.07
N TYR A 126 2.55 -14.61 7.36
CA TYR A 126 3.36 -15.49 8.19
C TYR A 126 3.79 -14.75 9.45
N VAL A 127 3.44 -15.30 10.61
CA VAL A 127 3.67 -14.68 11.92
C VAL A 127 4.61 -15.52 12.77
N ALA A 128 5.80 -15.00 13.08
CA ALA A 128 6.74 -15.67 13.98
C ALA A 128 6.28 -15.55 15.44
N ASN A 129 6.13 -16.70 16.10
CA ASN A 129 5.68 -16.81 17.49
C ASN A 129 6.86 -17.25 18.35
N ALA A 130 7.56 -16.28 18.92
CA ALA A 130 8.86 -16.48 19.57
C ALA A 130 8.81 -17.53 20.69
N TYR A 131 7.74 -17.50 21.51
CA TYR A 131 7.61 -18.39 22.65
C TYR A 131 6.96 -19.74 22.30
N ALA A 132 6.23 -19.82 21.18
CA ALA A 132 5.67 -21.06 20.67
C ALA A 132 6.57 -21.80 19.67
N LYS A 133 7.79 -21.28 19.38
CA LYS A 133 8.77 -21.92 18.46
C LYS A 133 8.16 -22.28 17.11
N SER A 134 7.25 -21.45 16.62
CA SER A 134 6.43 -21.75 15.46
C SER A 134 6.11 -20.50 14.64
N VAL A 135 5.71 -20.70 13.40
CA VAL A 135 5.14 -19.68 12.53
C VAL A 135 3.67 -20.00 12.27
N SER A 136 2.79 -19.04 12.52
CA SER A 136 1.37 -19.14 12.18
C SER A 136 1.20 -18.63 10.75
N VAL A 137 0.46 -19.38 9.93
CA VAL A 137 0.10 -18.99 8.55
C VAL A 137 -1.34 -18.57 8.55
N ILE A 138 -1.58 -17.29 8.24
CA ILE A 138 -2.91 -16.68 8.18
C ILE A 138 -3.32 -16.57 6.72
N ASP A 139 -4.54 -16.98 6.41
CA ASP A 139 -5.22 -16.65 5.16
C ASP A 139 -5.85 -15.26 5.32
N THR A 140 -5.49 -14.31 4.44
CA THR A 140 -5.87 -12.90 4.61
C THR A 140 -7.31 -12.60 4.19
N ALA A 141 -7.88 -13.41 3.31
CA ALA A 141 -9.27 -13.27 2.87
C ALA A 141 -10.25 -13.70 3.97
N THR A 142 -9.96 -14.81 4.64
CA THR A 142 -10.78 -15.36 5.73
C THR A 142 -10.36 -14.83 7.10
N GLN A 143 -9.16 -14.26 7.22
CA GLN A 143 -8.56 -13.78 8.46
C GLN A 143 -8.47 -14.88 9.53
N THR A 144 -8.10 -16.09 9.11
CA THR A 144 -7.95 -17.26 9.99
C THR A 144 -6.58 -17.91 9.85
N VAL A 145 -6.11 -18.56 10.92
CA VAL A 145 -4.90 -19.39 10.86
C VAL A 145 -5.21 -20.70 10.15
N ILE A 146 -4.54 -20.94 9.04
CA ILE A 146 -4.71 -22.15 8.21
C ILE A 146 -3.61 -23.19 8.44
N ALA A 147 -2.48 -22.81 9.05
CA ALA A 147 -1.42 -23.73 9.42
C ALA A 147 -0.54 -23.16 10.55
N THR A 148 0.09 -24.06 11.31
CA THR A 148 1.14 -23.73 12.28
C THR A 148 2.37 -24.57 11.98
N VAL A 149 3.47 -23.91 11.63
CA VAL A 149 4.73 -24.55 11.19
C VAL A 149 5.73 -24.51 12.34
N GLN A 150 6.21 -25.66 12.79
CA GLN A 150 7.27 -25.71 13.80
C GLN A 150 8.61 -25.29 13.19
N VAL A 151 9.36 -24.45 13.91
CA VAL A 151 10.68 -23.93 13.50
C VAL A 151 11.66 -24.06 14.66
N GLY A 152 12.82 -23.39 14.58
CA GLY A 152 13.79 -23.35 15.68
C GLY A 152 13.32 -22.51 16.89
N ASN A 153 14.20 -22.41 17.88
CA ASN A 153 13.97 -21.69 19.12
C ASN A 153 14.01 -20.17 18.92
N GLN A 154 13.04 -19.50 19.56
CA GLN A 154 12.90 -18.05 19.56
C GLN A 154 12.92 -17.46 18.13
N PRO A 155 11.98 -17.86 17.25
CA PRO A 155 11.85 -17.24 15.94
C PRO A 155 11.62 -15.74 16.11
N ASN A 156 12.34 -14.93 15.34
CA ASN A 156 12.33 -13.48 15.51
C ASN A 156 11.76 -12.77 14.29
N LYS A 157 12.52 -12.71 13.19
CA LYS A 157 12.10 -12.06 11.94
C LYS A 157 11.60 -13.08 10.93
N VAL A 158 10.55 -12.70 10.21
CA VAL A 158 10.06 -13.39 9.01
C VAL A 158 10.34 -12.52 7.77
N ALA A 159 10.89 -13.12 6.71
CA ALA A 159 10.97 -12.53 5.38
C ALA A 159 10.52 -13.54 4.32
N ILE A 160 9.97 -13.05 3.21
CA ILE A 160 9.40 -13.90 2.15
C ILE A 160 10.05 -13.55 0.83
N SER A 161 10.46 -14.58 0.07
CA SER A 161 11.08 -14.40 -1.24
C SER A 161 10.13 -13.66 -2.20
N PRO A 162 10.67 -12.90 -3.19
CA PRO A 162 9.85 -12.12 -4.13
C PRO A 162 8.88 -12.93 -4.99
N ASP A 163 9.21 -14.19 -5.25
CA ASP A 163 8.32 -15.13 -5.94
C ASP A 163 7.23 -15.71 -5.02
N GLY A 164 7.27 -15.39 -3.72
CA GLY A 164 6.37 -15.92 -2.70
C GLY A 164 6.56 -17.40 -2.39
N ALA A 165 7.59 -18.07 -2.90
CA ALA A 165 7.77 -19.52 -2.79
C ALA A 165 8.40 -19.97 -1.45
N SER A 166 9.16 -19.08 -0.81
CA SER A 166 9.95 -19.40 0.39
C SER A 166 9.78 -18.36 1.48
N VAL A 167 9.61 -18.82 2.72
CA VAL A 167 9.66 -17.97 3.93
C VAL A 167 10.92 -18.29 4.72
N TYR A 168 11.66 -17.26 5.10
CA TYR A 168 12.87 -17.35 5.90
C TYR A 168 12.58 -16.82 7.30
N VAL A 169 12.97 -17.60 8.31
CA VAL A 169 12.71 -17.29 9.71
C VAL A 169 13.99 -17.38 10.51
N THR A 170 14.42 -16.29 11.14
CA THR A 170 15.62 -16.28 11.99
C THR A 170 15.30 -16.94 13.33
N ASN A 171 16.06 -17.96 13.72
CA ASN A 171 15.89 -18.65 15.00
C ASN A 171 16.93 -18.11 16.00
N GLY A 172 16.51 -17.13 16.82
CA GLY A 172 17.41 -16.27 17.60
C GLY A 172 18.28 -17.00 18.63
N THR A 173 17.94 -18.21 19.05
CA THR A 173 18.76 -19.00 19.99
C THR A 173 19.36 -20.27 19.39
N ASP A 174 19.12 -20.54 18.11
CA ASP A 174 19.52 -21.78 17.43
C ASP A 174 20.60 -21.60 16.36
N LYS A 175 21.21 -20.41 16.26
CA LYS A 175 22.23 -20.08 15.25
C LYS A 175 21.82 -20.53 13.83
N SER A 176 20.53 -20.41 13.52
CA SER A 176 19.98 -20.97 12.29
C SER A 176 18.85 -20.12 11.71
N VAL A 177 18.56 -20.37 10.44
CA VAL A 177 17.40 -19.84 9.73
C VAL A 177 16.57 -21.02 9.22
N SER A 178 15.28 -21.05 9.56
CA SER A 178 14.33 -22.01 8.98
C SER A 178 13.84 -21.50 7.63
N VAL A 179 13.81 -22.37 6.62
CA VAL A 179 13.26 -22.08 5.29
C VAL A 179 12.00 -22.91 5.09
N ILE A 180 10.86 -22.23 4.99
CA ILE A 180 9.53 -22.85 4.83
C ILE A 180 9.13 -22.74 3.35
N ALA A 181 8.61 -23.82 2.78
CA ALA A 181 7.97 -23.81 1.47
C ALA A 181 6.50 -23.35 1.62
N THR A 182 6.09 -22.30 0.90
CA THR A 182 4.73 -21.74 1.02
C THR A 182 3.65 -22.64 0.42
N ALA A 183 4.00 -23.41 -0.62
CA ALA A 183 3.08 -24.34 -1.27
C ALA A 183 2.56 -25.43 -0.31
N THR A 184 3.42 -25.90 0.60
CA THR A 184 3.12 -27.01 1.53
C THR A 184 3.03 -26.57 2.99
N ASN A 185 3.44 -25.33 3.31
CA ASN A 185 3.61 -24.85 4.68
C ASN A 185 4.49 -25.78 5.54
N THR A 186 5.58 -26.28 4.97
CA THR A 186 6.53 -27.16 5.68
C THR A 186 7.95 -26.59 5.63
N VAL A 187 8.74 -26.83 6.68
CA VAL A 187 10.18 -26.52 6.67
C VAL A 187 10.87 -27.43 5.65
N LYS A 188 11.46 -26.82 4.61
CA LYS A 188 12.25 -27.53 3.58
C LYS A 188 13.74 -27.55 3.87
N ALA A 189 14.23 -26.61 4.69
CA ALA A 189 15.62 -26.57 5.11
C ALA A 189 15.79 -25.81 6.42
N THR A 190 16.84 -26.15 7.17
CA THR A 190 17.35 -25.37 8.30
C THR A 190 18.80 -25.05 8.02
N VAL A 191 19.12 -23.77 7.88
CA VAL A 191 20.43 -23.29 7.45
C VAL A 191 21.19 -22.75 8.65
N GLY A 192 22.39 -23.26 8.91
CA GLY A 192 23.27 -22.73 9.96
C GLY A 192 23.80 -21.35 9.60
N VAL A 193 23.78 -20.44 10.57
CA VAL A 193 24.27 -19.05 10.46
C VAL A 193 25.05 -18.67 11.72
N GLY A 194 25.35 -17.37 11.89
CA GLY A 194 26.01 -16.84 13.07
C GLY A 194 25.20 -16.95 14.37
N THR A 195 25.77 -16.46 15.46
CA THR A 195 25.11 -16.43 16.76
C THR A 195 24.02 -15.37 16.81
N ILE A 196 22.85 -15.71 17.37
CA ILE A 196 21.72 -14.78 17.58
C ILE A 196 21.32 -14.06 16.28
N PRO A 197 20.90 -14.81 15.23
CA PRO A 197 20.37 -14.17 14.04
C PRO A 197 19.08 -13.44 14.40
N PHE A 198 19.04 -12.13 14.14
CA PHE A 198 17.92 -11.28 14.51
C PHE A 198 17.05 -10.96 13.31
N ASP A 199 17.66 -10.40 12.26
CA ASP A 199 16.97 -9.92 11.07
C ASP A 199 17.30 -10.75 9.83
N VAL A 200 16.40 -10.75 8.86
CA VAL A 200 16.58 -11.36 7.54
C VAL A 200 15.84 -10.51 6.51
N ILE A 201 16.46 -10.29 5.36
CA ILE A 201 15.87 -9.64 4.21
C ILE A 201 16.13 -10.48 2.97
N THR A 202 15.12 -10.58 2.11
CA THR A 202 15.25 -11.11 0.76
C THR A 202 15.27 -9.94 -0.22
N PRO A 203 16.00 -10.03 -1.35
CA PRO A 203 16.04 -8.96 -2.33
C PRO A 203 14.62 -8.56 -2.71
N PHE A 204 14.31 -7.27 -2.79
CA PHE A 204 13.10 -6.84 -3.48
C PHE A 204 13.35 -7.02 -4.98
N VAL A 205 12.68 -7.98 -5.60
CA VAL A 205 12.60 -8.03 -7.06
C VAL A 205 11.27 -7.39 -7.40
N PRO A 206 11.24 -6.18 -7.99
CA PRO A 206 9.99 -5.63 -8.47
C PRO A 206 9.34 -6.66 -9.40
N PRO A 207 8.00 -6.79 -9.42
CA PRO A 207 7.34 -7.62 -10.41
C PRO A 207 7.88 -7.26 -11.79
N ALA A 208 8.01 -8.25 -12.68
CA ALA A 208 8.40 -7.99 -14.05
C ALA A 208 7.46 -6.90 -14.59
N PRO A 209 7.98 -5.86 -15.26
CA PRO A 209 7.16 -4.74 -15.69
C PRO A 209 6.02 -5.25 -16.57
N THR A 210 4.78 -5.02 -16.14
CA THR A 210 3.59 -5.36 -16.93
C THR A 210 2.72 -4.14 -17.08
N CYS A 211 2.17 -3.97 -18.26
CA CYS A 211 1.39 -2.78 -18.63
C CYS A 211 -0.02 -2.74 -18.03
N ASN A 212 -0.26 -3.40 -16.89
CA ASN A 212 -1.54 -3.46 -16.18
C ASN A 212 -1.34 -3.76 -14.66
N ASP A 213 -0.18 -3.43 -14.08
CA ASP A 213 0.11 -3.65 -12.65
C ASP A 213 -0.07 -2.40 -11.77
N ASN A 214 -0.57 -1.30 -12.33
CA ASN A 214 -0.75 0.00 -11.71
C ASN A 214 0.55 0.58 -11.12
N MET A 215 1.71 0.14 -11.60
CA MET A 215 3.00 0.72 -11.28
C MET A 215 3.57 1.41 -12.53
N GLN A 216 4.41 2.42 -12.34
CA GLN A 216 5.26 2.91 -13.43
C GLN A 216 6.63 2.27 -13.26
N ASN A 217 6.92 1.23 -14.03
CA ASN A 217 8.17 0.49 -13.94
C ASN A 217 8.70 0.04 -15.33
N GLY A 218 9.91 -0.52 -15.37
CA GLY A 218 10.51 -0.98 -16.62
C GLY A 218 10.82 0.13 -17.63
N GLN A 219 10.12 0.11 -18.77
CA GLN A 219 10.28 1.09 -19.88
C GLN A 219 9.03 1.94 -20.09
N GLU A 220 8.09 1.92 -19.14
CA GLU A 220 6.88 2.71 -19.18
C GLU A 220 7.16 4.20 -18.99
N THR A 221 6.49 5.04 -19.75
CA THR A 221 6.64 6.51 -19.65
C THR A 221 5.63 7.13 -18.69
N ASP A 222 4.55 6.41 -18.38
CA ASP A 222 3.60 6.66 -17.30
C ASP A 222 3.03 5.31 -16.82
N VAL A 223 2.31 5.28 -15.69
CA VAL A 223 1.74 4.06 -15.10
C VAL A 223 1.03 3.20 -16.16
N ASP A 224 1.51 1.97 -16.34
CA ASP A 224 0.99 0.96 -17.28
C ASP A 224 0.98 1.33 -18.77
N CYS A 225 1.70 2.38 -19.20
CA CYS A 225 1.66 2.82 -20.59
C CYS A 225 2.96 3.46 -21.13
N GLY A 226 3.06 3.48 -22.45
CA GLY A 226 4.17 4.07 -23.19
C GLY A 226 5.42 3.18 -23.25
N GLY A 227 6.47 3.69 -23.88
CA GLY A 227 7.66 2.90 -24.18
C GLY A 227 7.42 1.84 -25.27
N PRO A 228 8.38 0.92 -25.48
CA PRO A 228 8.38 0.01 -26.62
C PRO A 228 7.46 -1.22 -26.45
N VAL A 229 7.04 -1.53 -25.22
CA VAL A 229 6.31 -2.77 -24.89
C VAL A 229 4.84 -2.49 -24.56
N CYS A 230 4.54 -1.38 -23.88
CA CYS A 230 3.19 -1.10 -23.38
C CYS A 230 2.31 -0.35 -24.38
N PRO A 231 0.97 -0.43 -24.21
CA PRO A 231 0.05 0.36 -24.99
C PRO A 231 0.37 1.85 -24.88
N LYS A 232 0.05 2.60 -25.92
CA LYS A 232 0.25 4.04 -25.92
C LYS A 232 -0.59 4.70 -24.82
N CYS A 233 0.01 5.66 -24.13
CA CYS A 233 -0.63 6.44 -23.10
C CYS A 233 -1.81 7.27 -23.62
N GLY A 234 -2.82 7.45 -22.75
CA GLY A 234 -3.99 8.29 -23.00
C GLY A 234 -3.78 9.77 -22.65
N LEU A 235 -4.83 10.58 -22.80
CA LEU A 235 -4.76 12.02 -22.47
C LEU A 235 -4.38 12.23 -21.00
N SER A 236 -3.63 13.31 -20.74
CA SER A 236 -3.12 13.69 -19.41
C SER A 236 -2.08 12.75 -18.80
N LYS A 237 -1.59 11.77 -19.56
CA LYS A 237 -0.47 10.92 -19.16
C LYS A 237 0.87 11.48 -19.64
N LYS A 238 1.94 11.12 -18.95
CA LYS A 238 3.33 11.47 -19.27
C LYS A 238 3.81 10.70 -20.49
N CYS A 239 4.77 11.28 -21.19
CA CYS A 239 5.43 10.71 -22.36
C CYS A 239 6.87 11.21 -22.43
N LEU A 240 7.75 10.47 -23.10
CA LEU A 240 9.11 10.92 -23.42
C LEU A 240 9.25 11.23 -24.91
N ILE A 241 8.56 10.46 -25.75
CA ILE A 241 8.55 10.58 -27.20
C ILE A 241 7.14 10.46 -27.77
N ASN A 242 6.96 10.94 -28.99
CA ASN A 242 5.66 10.93 -29.66
C ASN A 242 5.02 9.54 -29.74
N SER A 243 5.81 8.47 -29.93
CA SER A 243 5.28 7.10 -30.02
C SER A 243 4.66 6.60 -28.73
N ASP A 244 4.98 7.21 -27.58
CA ASP A 244 4.38 6.86 -26.29
C ASP A 244 2.91 7.32 -26.22
N CYS A 245 2.53 8.32 -27.02
CA CYS A 245 1.21 8.95 -26.97
C CYS A 245 0.24 8.32 -27.98
N ALA A 246 -0.99 8.03 -27.57
CA ALA A 246 -2.05 7.65 -28.50
C ALA A 246 -2.31 8.73 -29.57
N SER A 247 -2.06 10.00 -29.22
CA SER A 247 -2.14 11.15 -30.13
C SER A 247 -0.92 11.31 -31.06
N ASN A 248 0.14 10.52 -30.88
CA ASN A 248 1.46 10.74 -31.48
C ASN A 248 2.07 12.13 -31.19
N HIS A 249 1.60 12.83 -30.15
CA HIS A 249 2.11 14.15 -29.77
C HIS A 249 2.48 14.18 -28.30
N CYS A 250 3.79 14.24 -28.04
CA CYS A 250 4.35 14.49 -26.73
C CYS A 250 4.86 15.94 -26.66
N VAL A 251 4.35 16.72 -25.71
CA VAL A 251 4.70 18.14 -25.55
C VAL A 251 5.00 18.38 -24.07
N ASN A 252 6.20 18.90 -23.76
CA ASN A 252 6.65 19.16 -22.39
C ASN A 252 6.47 17.95 -21.45
N ASN A 253 6.84 16.76 -21.91
CA ASN A 253 6.70 15.47 -21.22
C ASN A 253 5.25 15.05 -20.87
N MET A 254 4.26 15.66 -21.51
CA MET A 254 2.84 15.34 -21.34
C MET A 254 2.19 15.08 -22.70
N MET A 255 1.22 14.17 -22.75
CA MET A 255 0.50 13.90 -23.97
C MET A 255 -0.32 15.12 -24.40
N GLY A 256 0.00 15.64 -25.59
CA GLY A 256 -0.75 16.71 -26.24
C GLY A 256 -1.96 16.18 -27.03
N PRO A 257 -2.93 17.04 -27.35
CA PRO A 257 -4.04 16.67 -28.24
C PRO A 257 -3.49 16.26 -29.62
N PRO A 258 -4.19 15.37 -30.34
CA PRO A 258 -3.82 15.05 -31.72
C PRO A 258 -3.83 16.35 -32.54
N THR A 259 -2.73 16.61 -33.25
CA THR A 259 -2.69 17.75 -34.17
C THR A 259 -3.21 17.29 -35.53
N CYS A 260 -4.05 18.12 -36.16
CA CYS A 260 -4.37 17.92 -37.56
C CYS A 260 -3.10 18.23 -38.37
N GLN A 261 -2.39 17.21 -38.85
CA GLN A 261 -1.37 17.44 -39.88
C GLN A 261 -2.05 17.87 -41.19
N PRO A 262 -1.46 18.81 -41.94
CA PRO A 262 -1.97 19.25 -43.24
C PRO A 262 -1.90 18.17 -44.32
#